data_AF-A0A3B8X7N7-F1
#
_entry.id   AF-A0A3B8X7N7-F1
#
_cell.length_a   1.000
_cell.length_b   1.000
_cell.length_c   1.000
_cell.angle_alpha   90.00
_cell.angle_beta   90.00
_cell.angle_gamma   90.00
#
_symmetry.space_group_name_H-M   'P 1'
#
loop_
_entity.id
_entity.type
_entity.pdbx_description
1 polymer ?
#
loop_
_entity_poly.entity_id
_entity_poly.type
_entity_poly.pdbx_seq_one_letter_code
_entity_poly.pdbx_strand_id
1 'polypeptide(L)'
;MPVSTLLQHIAELGQRLPDQRALPPEQLIEAPFTRDQAQFHAVTTRAKRKAGGSVGCGARSSCRGGLMFAGRRLRRAPLVGIAAAMFAAACGNTGTGSPVDVGSGSLTGAGATFPAPFYTKAFFDYAAKYPQVTVNYQAIGSGGGISAFQKGTVDFGASDVPMSAADQAKVPGGAAAMVQVPTTLGVIAVTYNLSGVSKLQLDGPTLANIYLGHISKWNDPAIAALNSGVTLPSSAIQVVHRADSSGTTYHFTDYLAKVSDEWKSKVGVAKAVSWPVGIGSAQNAGVAQSVTSTAGAIGYNELAYVVQANMSQAYLKNADGNFVQASVAGATAAASHNTSVSPTNFSITNEPGATSYPITAFSWVFLYTAYTDPAKGRAVVYLFKWLVTDGQSDGTSLQYAALPTAVQNLALTSLKTVQAGGKAVLT
;
A
#
# COMPACT_ATOMS: atom_id res chain seq x y z
N MET A 1 16.48 -16.53 -7.95
CA MET A 1 16.01 -16.80 -9.32
C MET A 1 15.80 -15.47 -10.01
N PRO A 2 16.13 -15.31 -11.31
CA PRO A 2 15.86 -14.06 -12.01
C PRO A 2 14.34 -13.85 -12.18
N VAL A 3 13.90 -12.60 -12.04
CA VAL A 3 12.50 -12.16 -12.05
C VAL A 3 11.75 -12.56 -13.34
N SER A 4 12.48 -12.76 -14.45
CA SER A 4 11.89 -13.19 -15.73
C SER A 4 11.26 -14.58 -15.67
N THR A 5 11.78 -15.49 -14.85
CA THR A 5 11.28 -16.88 -14.78
C THR A 5 10.00 -16.97 -13.94
N LEU A 6 9.80 -16.05 -13.00
CA LEU A 6 8.58 -15.97 -12.17
C LEU A 6 7.39 -15.44 -12.98
N LEU A 7 7.64 -14.48 -13.87
CA LEU A 7 6.61 -13.89 -14.74
C LEU A 7 6.09 -14.88 -15.80
N GLN A 8 6.96 -15.76 -16.29
CA GLN A 8 6.58 -16.77 -17.28
C GLN A 8 5.67 -17.86 -16.70
N HIS A 9 5.86 -18.21 -15.42
CA HIS A 9 5.00 -19.18 -14.71
C HIS A 9 3.60 -18.61 -14.38
N ILE A 10 3.49 -17.30 -14.13
CA ILE A 10 2.20 -16.65 -13.85
C ILE A 10 1.34 -16.59 -15.13
N ALA A 11 1.96 -16.40 -16.29
CA ALA A 11 1.26 -16.37 -17.58
C ALA A 11 0.69 -17.73 -17.99
N GLU A 12 1.38 -18.84 -17.70
CA GLU A 12 0.90 -20.20 -18.01
C GLU A 12 -0.24 -20.67 -17.09
N LEU A 13 -0.31 -20.17 -15.85
CA LEU A 13 -1.41 -20.48 -14.93
C LEU A 13 -2.74 -19.79 -15.28
N GLY A 14 -2.68 -18.66 -16.00
CA GLY A 14 -3.87 -17.92 -16.43
C GLY A 14 -4.67 -18.56 -17.57
N GLN A 15 -4.11 -19.53 -18.30
CA GLN A 15 -4.74 -20.12 -19.49
C GLN A 15 -5.56 -21.40 -19.25
N ARG A 16 -5.76 -21.83 -18.00
CA ARG A 16 -6.48 -23.08 -17.67
C ARG A 16 -7.76 -22.93 -16.86
N LEU A 17 -8.41 -21.76 -16.87
CA LEU A 17 -9.74 -21.60 -16.28
C LEU A 17 -10.82 -21.64 -17.39
N PRO A 18 -11.89 -22.44 -17.24
CA PRO A 18 -12.98 -22.48 -18.22
C PRO A 18 -13.81 -21.18 -18.20
N ASP A 19 -14.27 -20.79 -19.39
CA ASP A 19 -15.06 -19.58 -19.70
C ASP A 19 -16.34 -19.50 -18.86
N GLN A 20 -16.41 -18.55 -17.91
CA GLN A 20 -17.56 -18.33 -17.02
C GLN A 20 -18.56 -17.30 -17.55
N ARG A 21 -18.79 -17.27 -18.86
CA ARG A 21 -19.89 -16.49 -19.44
C ARG A 21 -21.14 -17.36 -19.51
N ALA A 22 -21.95 -17.26 -18.44
CA ALA A 22 -23.42 -17.42 -18.38
C ALA A 22 -23.87 -18.21 -17.14
N LEU A 23 -23.95 -17.57 -15.97
CA LEU A 23 -24.82 -18.04 -14.87
C LEU A 23 -25.47 -16.86 -14.14
N PRO A 24 -26.77 -16.93 -13.79
CA PRO A 24 -27.52 -15.85 -13.14
C PRO A 24 -27.25 -15.75 -11.60
N PRO A 25 -27.62 -14.63 -10.94
CA PRO A 25 -27.01 -14.20 -9.67
C PRO A 25 -27.38 -14.96 -8.38
N GLU A 26 -28.17 -16.02 -8.42
CA GLU A 26 -28.74 -16.65 -7.21
C GLU A 26 -28.10 -17.99 -6.80
N GLN A 27 -26.94 -18.38 -7.36
CA GLN A 27 -26.24 -19.62 -6.99
C GLN A 27 -24.80 -19.45 -6.46
N LEU A 28 -24.41 -18.25 -6.01
CA LEU A 28 -23.07 -18.03 -5.40
C LEU A 28 -23.05 -18.20 -3.88
N ILE A 29 -24.08 -18.78 -3.28
CA ILE A 29 -24.15 -19.07 -1.85
C ILE A 29 -24.36 -20.58 -1.70
N GLU A 30 -23.40 -21.23 -1.05
CA GLU A 30 -23.31 -22.67 -0.74
C GLU A 30 -22.59 -23.57 -1.77
N ALA A 31 -21.27 -23.69 -1.59
CA ALA A 31 -20.54 -24.93 -1.92
C ALA A 31 -19.52 -25.23 -0.81
N PRO A 32 -19.50 -26.45 -0.22
CA PRO A 32 -18.61 -26.81 0.87
C PRO A 32 -17.18 -27.09 0.38
N PHE A 33 -16.19 -26.67 1.17
CA PHE A 33 -14.77 -26.97 0.95
C PHE A 33 -14.52 -28.48 1.09
N THR A 34 -14.16 -29.14 -0.02
CA THR A 34 -13.64 -30.50 0.00
C THR A 34 -12.11 -30.52 0.09
N ARG A 35 -11.65 -31.59 0.71
CA ARG A 35 -10.37 -31.78 1.38
C ARG A 35 -9.34 -32.29 0.37
N ASP A 36 -8.76 -31.40 -0.44
CA ASP A 36 -7.65 -31.80 -1.32
C ASP A 36 -6.72 -30.64 -1.71
N GLN A 37 -6.00 -30.08 -0.74
CA GLN A 37 -4.81 -29.23 -0.96
C GLN A 37 -3.74 -29.41 0.12
N ALA A 38 -3.62 -30.63 0.66
CA ALA A 38 -2.64 -30.95 1.69
C ALA A 38 -1.69 -32.07 1.27
N GLN A 39 -1.17 -32.06 0.04
CA GLN A 39 -0.02 -32.92 -0.35
C GLN A 39 0.79 -32.31 -1.50
N PHE A 40 1.60 -31.27 -1.26
CA PHE A 40 2.76 -30.99 -2.12
C PHE A 40 3.91 -30.40 -1.28
N HIS A 41 4.61 -31.28 -0.57
CA HIS A 41 5.91 -31.04 0.05
C HIS A 41 6.77 -32.30 -0.05
N ALA A 42 7.06 -32.76 -1.28
CA ALA A 42 7.98 -33.89 -1.48
C ALA A 42 8.47 -34.09 -2.93
N VAL A 43 8.92 -33.06 -3.66
CA VAL A 43 9.68 -33.31 -4.91
C VAL A 43 10.72 -32.22 -5.18
N THR A 44 11.86 -32.26 -4.50
CA THR A 44 13.11 -31.61 -4.98
C THR A 44 14.36 -32.29 -4.40
N THR A 45 14.51 -33.61 -4.59
CA THR A 45 15.79 -34.30 -4.32
C THR A 45 15.98 -35.53 -5.21
N ARG A 46 15.93 -35.39 -6.54
CA ARG A 46 16.52 -36.40 -7.45
C ARG A 46 16.65 -35.94 -8.90
N ALA A 47 17.58 -35.03 -9.19
CA ALA A 47 18.04 -34.82 -10.56
C ALA A 47 19.41 -34.14 -10.59
N LYS A 48 20.47 -34.91 -10.27
CA LYS A 48 21.87 -34.64 -10.70
C LYS A 48 22.74 -35.85 -10.35
N ARG A 49 22.46 -36.99 -10.99
CA ARG A 49 23.41 -38.11 -11.15
C ARG A 49 23.07 -38.82 -12.45
N LYS A 50 23.81 -38.47 -13.51
CA LYS A 50 24.24 -39.34 -14.63
C LYS A 50 24.66 -38.44 -15.80
N ALA A 51 25.89 -37.96 -15.73
CA ALA A 51 26.71 -37.61 -16.88
C ALA A 51 28.17 -37.67 -16.40
N GLY A 52 28.92 -38.64 -16.91
CA GLY A 52 30.27 -38.93 -16.46
C GLY A 52 30.80 -40.19 -17.14
N GLY A 53 30.94 -40.11 -18.47
CA GLY A 53 31.73 -41.05 -19.26
C GLY A 53 33.21 -40.82 -19.03
N SER A 54 33.95 -41.91 -18.94
CA SER A 54 35.39 -42.00 -18.66
C SER A 54 36.20 -41.95 -19.97
N VAL A 55 37.07 -40.96 -20.10
CA VAL A 55 38.36 -40.92 -20.82
C VAL A 55 39.09 -39.72 -20.19
N GLY A 56 40.33 -39.67 -19.74
CA GLY A 56 41.53 -40.48 -19.92
C GLY A 56 42.70 -39.47 -19.98
N CYS A 57 43.68 -39.62 -19.08
CA CYS A 57 45.03 -39.02 -19.08
C CYS A 57 45.23 -37.48 -19.07
N GLY A 58 46.05 -37.01 -18.13
CA GLY A 58 46.89 -35.82 -18.30
C GLY A 58 46.87 -34.81 -17.16
N ALA A 59 47.52 -35.13 -16.03
CA ALA A 59 47.93 -34.12 -15.05
C ALA A 59 49.46 -34.00 -15.06
N ARG A 60 49.98 -32.79 -15.28
CA ARG A 60 51.29 -32.35 -14.76
C ARG A 60 51.21 -30.88 -14.37
N SER A 61 51.18 -30.64 -13.07
CA SER A 61 51.52 -29.35 -12.47
C SER A 61 52.93 -29.41 -11.89
N SER A 62 53.62 -28.30 -12.07
CA SER A 62 54.63 -27.68 -11.20
C SER A 62 55.71 -28.55 -10.54
N CYS A 63 56.93 -28.27 -10.98
CA CYS A 63 58.20 -28.62 -10.35
C CYS A 63 58.42 -28.04 -8.94
N ARG A 64 59.44 -28.62 -8.30
CA ARG A 64 60.25 -28.20 -7.14
C ARG A 64 59.58 -28.43 -5.79
N GLY A 65 60.20 -29.10 -4.83
CA GLY A 65 61.59 -29.56 -4.69
C GLY A 65 61.78 -29.76 -3.19
N GLY A 66 62.12 -30.98 -2.77
CA GLY A 66 62.28 -31.31 -1.36
C GLY A 66 63.61 -30.80 -0.80
N LEU A 67 63.63 -30.58 0.52
CA LEU A 67 64.75 -31.05 1.34
C LEU A 67 64.27 -31.23 2.80
N MET A 68 64.52 -32.41 3.33
CA MET A 68 64.39 -32.74 4.75
C MET A 68 65.49 -32.07 5.56
N PHE A 69 65.28 -31.81 6.86
CA PHE A 69 66.07 -32.43 7.93
C PHE A 69 65.40 -32.25 9.30
N ALA A 70 65.49 -33.31 10.11
CA ALA A 70 65.11 -33.47 11.51
C ALA A 70 65.65 -32.32 12.40
N GLY A 71 65.07 -31.93 13.53
CA GLY A 71 64.27 -32.64 14.53
C GLY A 71 64.90 -32.36 15.90
N ARG A 72 64.10 -32.04 16.93
CA ARG A 72 64.35 -32.42 18.34
C ARG A 72 63.20 -31.94 19.23
N ARG A 73 62.68 -32.89 19.98
CA ARG A 73 61.70 -32.76 21.06
C ARG A 73 62.36 -32.11 22.26
N LEU A 74 61.66 -31.24 22.99
CA LEU A 74 61.84 -31.11 24.43
C LEU A 74 60.47 -31.02 25.12
N ARG A 75 60.25 -31.99 26.02
CA ARG A 75 59.17 -32.05 27.01
C ARG A 75 59.53 -31.13 28.17
N ARG A 76 58.54 -30.48 28.81
CA ARG A 76 58.50 -30.22 30.27
C ARG A 76 57.07 -29.88 30.73
N ALA A 77 56.80 -30.31 31.96
CA ALA A 77 55.54 -30.64 32.61
C ALA A 77 54.71 -29.42 33.13
N PRO A 78 53.49 -29.63 33.66
CA PRO A 78 52.61 -28.56 34.14
C PRO A 78 52.88 -28.22 35.61
N LEU A 79 52.60 -26.98 36.02
CA LEU A 79 52.57 -26.59 37.42
C LEU A 79 51.33 -25.73 37.69
N VAL A 80 50.54 -26.25 38.63
CA VAL A 80 49.36 -25.66 39.26
C VAL A 80 49.78 -24.44 40.09
N GLY A 81 49.03 -23.34 39.99
CA GLY A 81 49.19 -22.16 40.85
C GLY A 81 47.89 -21.38 40.91
N ILE A 82 47.11 -21.64 41.95
CA ILE A 82 45.93 -20.85 42.35
C ILE A 82 46.46 -19.57 43.02
N ALA A 83 46.12 -18.41 42.46
CA ALA A 83 46.19 -17.13 43.16
C ALA A 83 45.04 -16.23 42.66
N ALA A 84 44.00 -16.16 43.47
CA ALA A 84 42.91 -15.21 43.35
C ALA A 84 43.30 -13.92 44.06
N ALA A 85 43.19 -12.77 43.37
CA ALA A 85 42.91 -11.47 43.99
C ALA A 85 42.64 -10.38 42.93
N MET A 86 41.43 -9.83 43.00
CA MET A 86 41.08 -8.43 42.72
C MET A 86 41.18 -7.92 41.27
N PHE A 87 40.17 -8.27 40.46
CA PHE A 87 39.70 -7.37 39.41
C PHE A 87 38.53 -6.55 39.98
N ALA A 88 38.80 -5.26 40.22
CA ALA A 88 37.82 -4.30 40.66
C ALA A 88 36.68 -4.18 39.65
N ALA A 89 35.46 -4.19 40.16
CA ALA A 89 34.22 -3.98 39.44
C ALA A 89 34.22 -2.60 38.76
N ALA A 90 34.41 -2.60 37.44
CA ALA A 90 33.96 -1.54 36.55
C ALA A 90 32.84 -2.10 35.67
N CYS A 91 31.73 -2.48 36.30
CA CYS A 91 30.47 -2.70 35.58
C CYS A 91 29.92 -1.32 35.21
N GLY A 92 30.37 -0.81 34.07
CA GLY A 92 29.64 0.23 33.36
C GLY A 92 28.20 -0.24 33.17
N ASN A 93 27.26 0.54 33.70
CA ASN A 93 25.84 0.37 33.49
C ASN A 93 25.50 0.71 32.02
N THR A 94 25.91 -0.15 31.09
CA THR A 94 25.28 -0.22 29.77
C THR A 94 23.95 -0.92 29.99
N GLY A 95 22.94 -0.15 30.40
CA GLY A 95 21.57 -0.62 30.47
C GLY A 95 21.13 -1.06 29.08
N THR A 96 21.38 -2.32 28.74
CA THR A 96 20.72 -3.01 27.64
C THR A 96 19.26 -3.12 28.06
N GLY A 97 18.46 -2.11 27.71
CA GLY A 97 17.02 -2.14 27.95
C GLY A 97 16.47 -3.47 27.45
N SER A 98 15.68 -4.15 28.29
CA SER A 98 15.02 -5.39 27.91
C SER A 98 14.31 -5.19 26.55
N PRO A 99 14.46 -6.13 25.60
CA PRO A 99 13.77 -6.02 24.32
C PRO A 99 12.27 -5.76 24.54
N VAL A 100 11.74 -4.74 23.86
CA VAL A 100 10.32 -4.40 23.93
C VAL A 100 9.52 -5.58 23.40
N ASP A 101 8.60 -6.14 24.20
CA ASP A 101 7.67 -7.18 23.75
C ASP A 101 6.63 -6.57 22.80
N VAL A 102 6.87 -6.75 21.50
CA VAL A 102 5.97 -6.29 20.42
C VAL A 102 4.76 -7.21 20.21
N GLY A 103 4.62 -8.29 20.97
CA GLY A 103 3.60 -9.30 20.76
C GLY A 103 3.97 -10.34 19.69
N SER A 104 2.98 -11.14 19.31
CA SER A 104 3.13 -12.23 18.35
C SER A 104 1.79 -12.62 17.73
N GLY A 105 1.84 -13.29 16.57
CA GLY A 105 0.68 -13.89 15.93
C GLY A 105 0.52 -13.48 14.47
N SER A 106 -0.46 -14.10 13.81
CA SER A 106 -0.87 -13.72 12.46
C SER A 106 -2.00 -12.71 12.51
N LEU A 107 -1.77 -11.55 11.92
CA LEU A 107 -2.72 -10.46 11.79
C LEU A 107 -3.38 -10.51 10.41
N THR A 108 -4.70 -10.38 10.37
CA THR A 108 -5.45 -10.21 9.12
C THR A 108 -6.01 -8.81 9.03
N GLY A 109 -5.83 -8.18 7.89
CA GLY A 109 -6.39 -6.86 7.60
C GLY A 109 -7.05 -6.83 6.23
N ALA A 110 -8.02 -5.96 6.04
CA ALA A 110 -8.64 -5.75 4.75
C ALA A 110 -9.05 -4.30 4.52
N GLY A 111 -8.97 -3.83 3.28
CA GLY A 111 -9.55 -2.55 2.92
C GLY A 111 -8.90 -1.84 1.75
N ALA A 112 -8.64 -0.55 1.95
CA ALA A 112 -8.20 0.38 0.92
C ALA A 112 -7.06 -0.17 0.04
N THR A 113 -7.20 0.05 -1.27
CA THR A 113 -6.15 -0.29 -2.24
C THR A 113 -5.15 0.86 -2.43
N PHE A 114 -5.55 2.09 -2.12
CA PHE A 114 -4.70 3.27 -2.20
C PHE A 114 -3.38 3.12 -1.41
N PRO A 115 -3.34 2.67 -0.14
CA PRO A 115 -2.08 2.50 0.59
C PRO A 115 -1.46 1.10 0.42
N ALA A 116 -2.04 0.22 -0.40
CA ALA A 116 -1.65 -1.18 -0.45
C ALA A 116 -0.17 -1.40 -0.86
N PRO A 117 0.40 -0.66 -1.84
CA PRO A 117 1.84 -0.70 -2.11
C PRO A 117 2.68 -0.39 -0.87
N PHE A 118 2.36 0.68 -0.14
CA PHE A 118 3.05 1.04 1.10
C PHE A 118 2.92 -0.06 2.16
N TYR A 119 1.70 -0.51 2.45
CA TYR A 119 1.45 -1.55 3.45
C TYR A 119 2.17 -2.85 3.14
N THR A 120 2.20 -3.26 1.86
CA THR A 120 2.88 -4.48 1.44
C THR A 120 4.37 -4.44 1.80
N LYS A 121 5.04 -3.33 1.44
CA LYS A 121 6.47 -3.13 1.74
C LYS A 121 6.70 -3.00 3.25
N ALA A 122 5.94 -2.14 3.91
CA ALA A 122 6.13 -1.86 5.32
C ALA A 122 5.89 -3.11 6.19
N PHE A 123 4.86 -3.90 5.89
CA PHE A 123 4.59 -5.14 6.63
C PHE A 123 5.64 -6.24 6.37
N PHE A 124 6.22 -6.28 5.16
CA PHE A 124 7.35 -7.15 4.88
C PHE A 124 8.57 -6.80 5.73
N ASP A 125 8.93 -5.52 5.80
CA ASP A 125 10.08 -5.07 6.60
C ASP A 125 9.84 -5.21 8.10
N TYR A 126 8.61 -4.98 8.56
CA TYR A 126 8.21 -5.23 9.94
C TYR A 126 8.36 -6.72 10.30
N ALA A 127 7.90 -7.64 9.44
CA ALA A 127 8.04 -9.07 9.66
C ALA A 127 9.51 -9.53 9.63
N ALA A 128 10.37 -8.89 8.84
CA ALA A 128 11.81 -9.15 8.86
C ALA A 128 12.45 -8.74 10.20
N LYS A 129 11.97 -7.65 10.82
CA LYS A 129 12.43 -7.18 12.13
C LYS A 129 11.83 -7.98 13.30
N TYR A 130 10.58 -8.43 13.16
CA TYR A 130 9.83 -9.16 14.18
C TYR A 130 9.19 -10.43 13.59
N PRO A 131 9.98 -11.52 13.41
CA PRO A 131 9.51 -12.72 12.71
C PRO A 131 8.33 -13.45 13.36
N GLN A 132 8.03 -13.14 14.63
CA GLN A 132 6.87 -13.67 15.35
C GLN A 132 5.55 -12.98 14.99
N VAL A 133 5.57 -11.91 14.19
CA VAL A 133 4.38 -11.21 13.69
C VAL A 133 4.31 -11.34 12.18
N THR A 134 3.21 -11.89 11.68
CA THR A 134 2.91 -11.94 10.24
C THR A 134 1.67 -11.13 9.93
N VAL A 135 1.63 -10.47 8.78
CA VAL A 135 0.47 -9.66 8.38
C VAL A 135 -0.04 -10.11 7.02
N ASN A 136 -1.32 -10.44 6.95
CA ASN A 136 -2.03 -10.74 5.71
C ASN A 136 -3.01 -9.60 5.41
N TYR A 137 -2.66 -8.73 4.46
CA TYR A 137 -3.49 -7.60 4.07
C TYR A 137 -4.22 -7.85 2.75
N GLN A 138 -5.54 -7.73 2.76
CA GLN A 138 -6.40 -7.92 1.60
C GLN A 138 -6.84 -6.56 1.04
N ALA A 139 -6.25 -6.17 -0.09
CA ALA A 139 -6.61 -4.94 -0.79
C ALA A 139 -7.94 -5.15 -1.55
N ILE A 140 -9.05 -4.77 -0.93
CA ILE A 140 -10.43 -5.01 -1.44
C ILE A 140 -11.26 -3.74 -1.60
N GLY A 141 -10.65 -2.57 -1.43
CA GLY A 141 -11.33 -1.28 -1.42
C GLY A 141 -11.82 -0.88 -0.03
N SER A 142 -11.97 0.43 0.19
CA SER A 142 -12.28 1.00 1.50
C SER A 142 -13.64 0.56 2.04
N GLY A 143 -14.66 0.42 1.17
CA GLY A 143 -15.96 -0.10 1.60
C GLY A 143 -15.89 -1.57 2.02
N GLY A 144 -15.08 -2.38 1.33
CA GLY A 144 -14.81 -3.76 1.73
C GLY A 144 -14.13 -3.84 3.10
N GLY A 145 -13.15 -2.98 3.35
CA GLY A 145 -12.45 -2.90 4.65
C GLY A 145 -13.36 -2.48 5.81
N ILE A 146 -14.22 -1.48 5.59
CA ILE A 146 -15.25 -1.08 6.57
C ILE A 146 -16.18 -2.26 6.86
N SER A 147 -16.67 -2.95 5.82
CA SER A 147 -17.58 -4.09 6.00
C SER A 147 -16.92 -5.26 6.73
N ALA A 148 -15.68 -5.61 6.39
CA ALA A 148 -14.94 -6.69 7.06
C ALA A 148 -14.71 -6.39 8.55
N PHE A 149 -14.37 -5.13 8.88
CA PHE A 149 -14.20 -4.69 10.26
C PHE A 149 -15.51 -4.69 11.05
N GLN A 150 -16.61 -4.23 10.46
CA GLN A 150 -17.95 -4.30 11.07
C GLN A 150 -18.39 -5.75 11.33
N LYS A 151 -17.97 -6.69 10.48
CA LYS A 151 -18.29 -8.12 10.65
C LYS A 151 -17.38 -8.84 11.65
N GLY A 152 -16.33 -8.21 12.16
CA GLY A 152 -15.37 -8.87 13.06
C GLY A 152 -14.50 -9.93 12.39
N THR A 153 -14.37 -9.91 11.06
CA THR A 153 -13.65 -10.97 10.31
C THR A 153 -12.16 -10.70 10.14
N VAL A 154 -11.70 -9.52 10.56
CA VAL A 154 -10.31 -9.06 10.43
C VAL A 154 -9.84 -8.45 11.74
N ASP A 155 -8.53 -8.50 12.01
CA ASP A 155 -7.93 -7.87 13.18
C ASP A 155 -7.87 -6.34 13.06
N PHE A 156 -7.87 -5.82 11.82
CA PHE A 156 -7.99 -4.39 11.52
C PHE A 156 -8.65 -4.12 10.16
N GLY A 157 -9.35 -2.99 10.04
CA GLY A 157 -9.87 -2.48 8.77
C GLY A 157 -9.01 -1.35 8.21
N ALA A 158 -9.12 -1.06 6.92
CA ALA A 158 -8.45 0.08 6.29
C ALA A 158 -9.35 0.83 5.29
N SER A 159 -9.23 2.15 5.23
CA SER A 159 -10.06 3.02 4.38
C SER A 159 -9.35 4.35 4.12
N ASP A 160 -9.52 4.94 2.94
CA ASP A 160 -8.95 6.27 2.65
C ASP A 160 -9.81 7.41 3.22
N VAL A 161 -10.94 7.06 3.82
CA VAL A 161 -11.78 7.97 4.57
C VAL A 161 -12.04 7.39 5.95
N PRO A 162 -12.13 8.23 7.00
CA PRO A 162 -12.66 7.79 8.28
C PRO A 162 -14.02 7.10 8.11
N MET A 163 -14.29 6.11 8.96
CA MET A 163 -15.59 5.47 9.07
C MET A 163 -16.63 6.50 9.52
N SER A 164 -17.76 6.57 8.81
CA SER A 164 -18.86 7.47 9.15
C SER A 164 -19.48 7.07 10.49
N ALA A 165 -20.15 7.99 11.18
CA ALA A 165 -20.85 7.66 12.44
C ALA A 165 -21.89 6.53 12.24
N ALA A 166 -22.59 6.53 11.11
CA ALA A 166 -23.55 5.47 10.76
C ALA A 166 -22.88 4.11 10.55
N ASP A 167 -21.64 4.08 10.05
CA ASP A 167 -20.87 2.84 9.91
C ASP A 167 -20.23 2.40 11.22
N GLN A 168 -19.78 3.34 12.06
CA GLN A 168 -19.25 3.04 13.40
C GLN A 168 -20.31 2.40 14.30
N ALA A 169 -21.57 2.81 14.17
CA ALA A 169 -22.69 2.20 14.90
C ALA A 169 -22.91 0.70 14.55
N LYS A 170 -22.37 0.23 13.43
CA LYS A 170 -22.46 -1.19 13.00
C LYS A 170 -21.26 -2.02 13.47
N VAL A 171 -20.24 -1.41 14.07
CA VAL A 171 -19.11 -2.14 14.65
C VAL A 171 -19.59 -2.84 15.93
N PRO A 172 -19.15 -4.08 16.23
CA PRO A 172 -19.46 -4.72 17.51
C PRO A 172 -18.99 -3.86 18.68
N GLY A 173 -19.91 -3.46 19.56
CA GLY A 173 -19.63 -2.51 20.65
C GLY A 173 -19.72 -1.03 20.25
N GLY A 174 -20.07 -0.73 19.00
CA GLY A 174 -20.31 0.62 18.47
C GLY A 174 -19.06 1.48 18.35
N ALA A 175 -19.25 2.79 18.24
CA ALA A 175 -18.16 3.76 18.07
C ALA A 175 -17.10 3.71 19.19
N ALA A 176 -17.50 3.42 20.43
CA ALA A 176 -16.59 3.34 21.57
C ALA A 176 -15.66 2.11 21.54
N ALA A 177 -16.02 1.07 20.77
CA ALA A 177 -15.25 -0.16 20.65
C ALA A 177 -14.16 -0.07 19.57
N MET A 178 -13.97 1.09 18.95
CA MET A 178 -13.04 1.25 17.85
C MET A 178 -12.28 2.58 17.88
N VAL A 179 -11.14 2.62 17.21
CA VAL A 179 -10.35 3.83 17.03
C VAL A 179 -9.85 3.94 15.60
N GLN A 180 -9.71 5.17 15.11
CA GLN A 180 -9.28 5.49 13.75
C GLN A 180 -7.90 6.12 13.81
N VAL A 181 -6.97 5.54 13.06
CA VAL A 181 -5.56 5.94 13.07
C VAL A 181 -5.18 6.33 11.64
N PRO A 182 -4.82 7.60 11.36
CA PRO A 182 -4.27 7.96 10.06
C PRO A 182 -2.89 7.34 9.91
N THR A 183 -2.58 6.78 8.74
CA THR A 183 -1.37 5.97 8.52
C THR A 183 -0.44 6.52 7.45
N THR A 184 -0.97 7.21 6.44
CA THR A 184 -0.17 7.75 5.35
C THR A 184 -0.89 8.88 4.63
N LEU A 185 -0.14 9.63 3.84
CA LEU A 185 -0.59 10.69 2.95
C LEU A 185 -0.18 10.34 1.52
N GLY A 186 -1.13 10.35 0.59
CA GLY A 186 -0.84 10.10 -0.82
C GLY A 186 -1.58 11.07 -1.74
N VAL A 187 -1.48 10.81 -3.04
CA VAL A 187 -1.97 11.70 -4.07
C VAL A 187 -2.63 10.93 -5.20
N ILE A 188 -3.74 11.46 -5.71
CA ILE A 188 -4.57 10.84 -6.74
C ILE A 188 -4.29 11.55 -8.07
N ALA A 189 -3.45 10.94 -8.89
CA ALA A 189 -3.13 11.42 -10.22
C ALA A 189 -4.31 11.19 -11.18
N VAL A 190 -4.59 12.17 -12.03
CA VAL A 190 -5.45 11.96 -13.21
C VAL A 190 -4.59 11.36 -14.30
N THR A 191 -4.86 10.10 -14.63
CA THR A 191 -4.09 9.32 -15.60
C THR A 191 -4.76 9.36 -16.97
N TYR A 192 -3.98 9.22 -18.03
CA TYR A 192 -4.52 9.17 -19.38
C TYR A 192 -3.70 8.27 -20.32
N ASN A 193 -4.28 7.92 -21.46
CA ASN A 193 -3.61 7.17 -22.52
C ASN A 193 -3.86 7.82 -23.88
N LEU A 194 -2.93 8.69 -24.29
CA LEU A 194 -2.97 9.44 -25.54
C LEU A 194 -1.65 9.30 -26.29
N SER A 195 -1.72 8.72 -27.49
CA SER A 195 -0.55 8.65 -28.37
C SER A 195 -0.14 10.06 -28.82
N GLY A 196 1.16 10.36 -28.73
CA GLY A 196 1.73 11.64 -29.17
C GLY A 196 1.52 12.82 -28.21
N VAL A 197 0.84 12.64 -27.08
CA VAL A 197 0.60 13.71 -26.09
C VAL A 197 1.47 13.50 -24.85
N SER A 198 2.63 14.16 -24.82
CA SER A 198 3.60 14.07 -23.72
C SER A 198 3.25 14.92 -22.50
N LYS A 199 2.42 15.96 -22.69
CA LYS A 199 1.95 16.85 -21.63
C LYS A 199 0.49 17.20 -21.89
N LEU A 200 -0.35 16.90 -20.90
CA LEU A 200 -1.76 17.29 -20.87
C LEU A 200 -2.02 18.15 -19.63
N GLN A 201 -2.66 19.28 -19.82
CA GLN A 201 -3.10 20.20 -18.79
C GLN A 201 -4.63 20.17 -18.71
N LEU A 202 -5.17 20.03 -17.51
CA LEU A 202 -6.61 20.09 -17.24
C LEU A 202 -6.87 21.01 -16.04
N ASP A 203 -8.03 21.65 -16.01
CA ASP A 203 -8.55 22.29 -14.81
C ASP A 203 -9.74 21.53 -14.24
N GLY A 204 -10.16 21.91 -13.03
CA GLY A 204 -11.26 21.27 -12.32
C GLY A 204 -12.58 21.23 -13.12
N PRO A 205 -13.06 22.37 -13.66
CA PRO A 205 -14.28 22.40 -14.47
C PRO A 205 -14.21 21.52 -15.72
N THR A 206 -13.09 21.53 -16.46
CA THR A 206 -12.90 20.68 -17.65
C THR A 206 -12.92 19.20 -17.25
N LEU A 207 -12.21 18.83 -16.17
CA LEU A 207 -12.20 17.46 -15.67
C LEU A 207 -13.60 17.00 -15.23
N ALA A 208 -14.36 17.85 -14.53
CA ALA A 208 -15.73 17.54 -14.14
C ALA A 208 -16.62 17.33 -15.37
N ASN A 209 -16.49 18.16 -16.40
CA ASN A 209 -17.26 18.03 -17.64
C ASN A 209 -16.92 16.78 -18.46
N ILE A 210 -15.68 16.29 -18.38
CA ILE A 210 -15.31 14.99 -18.95
C ILE A 210 -16.07 13.86 -18.22
N TYR A 211 -16.05 13.86 -16.88
CA TYR A 211 -16.72 12.83 -16.08
C TYR A 211 -18.26 12.95 -16.05
N LEU A 212 -18.81 14.13 -16.36
CA LEU A 212 -20.25 14.33 -16.63
C LEU A 212 -20.66 13.85 -18.03
N GLY A 213 -19.71 13.62 -18.94
CA GLY A 213 -19.95 13.24 -20.33
C GLY A 213 -20.22 14.40 -21.28
N HIS A 214 -20.17 15.65 -20.79
CA HIS A 214 -20.34 16.86 -21.61
C HIS A 214 -19.17 17.03 -22.59
N ILE A 215 -17.95 16.70 -22.17
CA ILE A 215 -16.76 16.66 -23.02
C ILE A 215 -16.45 15.20 -23.36
N SER A 216 -16.61 14.85 -24.63
CA SER A 216 -16.52 13.46 -25.11
C SER A 216 -15.39 13.20 -26.11
N LYS A 217 -14.65 14.24 -26.52
CA LYS A 217 -13.49 14.13 -27.44
C LYS A 217 -12.30 14.90 -26.92
N TRP A 218 -11.09 14.41 -27.22
CA TRP A 218 -9.86 14.99 -26.70
C TRP A 218 -9.48 16.34 -27.31
N ASN A 219 -9.96 16.64 -28.53
CA ASN A 219 -9.77 17.94 -29.18
C ASN A 219 -10.88 18.95 -28.88
N ASP A 220 -11.68 18.72 -27.84
CA ASP A 220 -12.72 19.66 -27.40
C ASP A 220 -12.12 21.07 -27.14
N PRO A 221 -12.81 22.16 -27.53
CA PRO A 221 -12.30 23.51 -27.34
C PRO A 221 -11.87 23.84 -25.91
N ALA A 222 -12.54 23.30 -24.88
CA ALA A 222 -12.17 23.53 -23.49
C ALA A 222 -10.80 22.89 -23.16
N ILE A 223 -10.54 21.68 -23.66
CA ILE A 223 -9.24 21.01 -23.48
C ILE A 223 -8.17 21.74 -24.31
N ALA A 224 -8.48 22.08 -25.56
CA ALA A 224 -7.55 22.76 -26.47
C ALA A 224 -7.09 24.12 -25.92
N ALA A 225 -7.98 24.89 -25.30
CA ALA A 225 -7.67 26.18 -24.68
C ALA A 225 -6.61 26.08 -23.56
N LEU A 226 -6.56 24.95 -22.85
CA LEU A 226 -5.60 24.70 -21.78
C LEU A 226 -4.24 24.15 -22.29
N ASN A 227 -4.17 23.76 -23.57
CA ASN A 227 -3.05 23.00 -24.13
C ASN A 227 -2.54 23.63 -25.44
N SER A 228 -2.26 24.93 -25.42
CA SER A 228 -1.75 25.66 -26.59
C SER A 228 -0.45 25.02 -27.12
N GLY A 229 -0.42 24.75 -28.43
CA GLY A 229 0.71 24.10 -29.11
C GLY A 229 0.74 22.58 -29.02
N VAL A 230 -0.22 21.94 -28.34
CA VAL A 230 -0.35 20.48 -28.31
C VAL A 230 -1.32 20.01 -29.39
N THR A 231 -0.90 19.04 -30.21
CA THR A 231 -1.80 18.39 -31.17
C THR A 231 -2.69 17.36 -30.47
N LEU A 232 -3.90 17.76 -30.09
CA LEU A 232 -4.88 16.90 -29.45
C LEU A 232 -5.64 16.05 -30.50
N PRO A 233 -5.81 14.74 -30.28
CA PRO A 233 -6.52 13.87 -31.23
C PRO A 233 -8.03 14.11 -31.18
N SER A 234 -8.72 13.86 -32.29
CA SER A 234 -10.20 13.90 -32.36
C SER A 234 -10.89 12.63 -31.84
N SER A 235 -10.11 11.71 -31.28
CA SER A 235 -10.61 10.46 -30.68
C SER A 235 -11.52 10.72 -29.50
N ALA A 236 -12.51 9.85 -29.32
CA ALA A 236 -13.40 9.87 -28.16
C ALA A 236 -12.63 9.66 -26.86
N ILE A 237 -13.11 10.30 -25.78
CA ILE A 237 -12.61 10.09 -24.43
C ILE A 237 -13.25 8.82 -23.85
N GLN A 238 -12.42 7.89 -23.37
CA GLN A 238 -12.87 6.70 -22.68
C GLN A 238 -12.72 6.90 -21.17
N VAL A 239 -13.79 7.33 -20.50
CA VAL A 239 -13.77 7.54 -19.05
C VAL A 239 -13.66 6.19 -18.33
N VAL A 240 -12.70 6.08 -17.41
CA VAL A 240 -12.54 4.94 -16.50
C VAL A 240 -12.73 5.41 -15.07
N HIS A 241 -13.53 4.67 -14.31
CA HIS A 241 -13.76 4.92 -12.89
C HIS A 241 -13.71 3.62 -12.10
N ARG A 242 -13.78 3.74 -10.76
CA ARG A 242 -13.84 2.58 -9.88
C ARG A 242 -15.22 1.93 -9.93
N ALA A 243 -15.25 0.60 -9.97
CA ALA A 243 -16.46 -0.20 -9.83
C ALA A 243 -16.79 -0.52 -8.36
N ASP A 244 -15.77 -0.57 -7.50
CA ASP A 244 -15.89 -0.90 -6.08
C ASP A 244 -16.01 0.35 -5.20
N SER A 245 -16.56 0.17 -3.99
CA SER A 245 -16.65 1.22 -2.97
C SER A 245 -15.25 1.64 -2.50
N SER A 246 -14.83 2.85 -2.90
CA SER A 246 -13.45 3.29 -2.86
C SER A 246 -13.27 4.63 -2.14
N GLY A 247 -12.28 4.72 -1.25
CA GLY A 247 -11.81 5.98 -0.70
C GLY A 247 -11.13 6.87 -1.75
N THR A 248 -10.41 6.30 -2.71
CA THR A 248 -9.90 7.05 -3.89
C THR A 248 -11.04 7.77 -4.64
N THR A 249 -12.15 7.08 -4.94
CA THR A 249 -13.36 7.70 -5.50
C THR A 249 -13.93 8.79 -4.61
N TYR A 250 -13.98 8.59 -3.29
CA TYR A 250 -14.46 9.64 -2.40
C TYR A 250 -13.68 10.94 -2.58
N HIS A 251 -12.34 10.90 -2.50
CA HIS A 251 -11.51 12.10 -2.63
C HIS A 251 -11.54 12.69 -4.04
N PHE A 252 -11.60 11.85 -5.07
CA PHE A 252 -11.77 12.33 -6.45
C PHE A 252 -13.11 13.07 -6.63
N THR A 253 -14.20 12.50 -6.14
CA THR A 253 -15.54 13.12 -6.23
C THR A 253 -15.71 14.31 -5.30
N ASP A 254 -15.04 14.33 -4.14
CA ASP A 254 -14.94 15.48 -3.24
C ASP A 254 -14.26 16.66 -3.95
N TYR A 255 -13.14 16.41 -4.64
CA TYR A 255 -12.50 17.43 -5.48
C TYR A 255 -13.46 17.95 -6.57
N LEU A 256 -14.09 17.05 -7.34
CA LEU A 256 -15.02 17.45 -8.41
C LEU A 256 -16.19 18.27 -7.87
N ALA A 257 -16.74 17.93 -6.71
CA ALA A 257 -17.81 18.68 -6.06
C ALA A 257 -17.38 20.07 -5.56
N LYS A 258 -16.09 20.29 -5.28
CA LYS A 258 -15.55 21.62 -4.92
C LYS A 258 -15.34 22.53 -6.12
N VAL A 259 -15.14 21.97 -7.32
CA VAL A 259 -14.81 22.73 -8.54
C VAL A 259 -15.93 22.75 -9.59
N SER A 260 -17.03 22.04 -9.35
CA SER A 260 -18.20 22.00 -10.23
C SER A 260 -19.50 21.87 -9.43
N ASP A 261 -20.34 22.91 -9.49
CA ASP A 261 -21.67 22.91 -8.87
C ASP A 261 -22.62 21.88 -9.51
N GLU A 262 -22.48 21.64 -10.82
CA GLU A 262 -23.26 20.60 -11.50
C GLU A 262 -22.87 19.21 -11.01
N TRP A 263 -21.57 18.92 -10.87
CA TRP A 263 -21.12 17.67 -10.28
C TRP A 263 -21.67 17.49 -8.87
N LYS A 264 -21.51 18.53 -8.03
CA LYS A 264 -21.96 18.52 -6.63
C LYS A 264 -23.45 18.24 -6.50
N SER A 265 -24.27 18.83 -7.37
CA SER A 265 -25.73 18.69 -7.32
C SER A 265 -26.25 17.39 -7.95
N LYS A 266 -25.65 16.92 -9.05
CA LYS A 266 -26.13 15.74 -9.78
C LYS A 266 -25.52 14.41 -9.32
N VAL A 267 -24.22 14.41 -8.98
CA VAL A 267 -23.47 13.18 -8.67
C VAL A 267 -23.08 13.12 -7.19
N GLY A 268 -22.60 14.24 -6.65
CA GLY A 268 -22.22 14.37 -5.24
C GLY A 268 -20.89 13.69 -4.88
N VAL A 269 -20.73 13.41 -3.59
CA VAL A 269 -19.49 12.88 -2.98
C VAL A 269 -19.79 11.60 -2.23
N ALA A 270 -19.19 10.50 -2.65
CA ALA A 270 -19.31 9.22 -1.96
C ALA A 270 -18.19 8.25 -2.37
N LYS A 271 -18.03 7.17 -1.61
CA LYS A 271 -17.12 6.06 -1.99
C LYS A 271 -17.59 5.32 -3.26
N ALA A 272 -18.90 5.41 -3.56
CA ALA A 272 -19.53 4.91 -4.77
C ALA A 272 -20.65 5.89 -5.17
N VAL A 273 -20.66 6.31 -6.43
CA VAL A 273 -21.64 7.25 -7.00
C VAL A 273 -22.25 6.66 -8.26
N SER A 274 -23.39 7.20 -8.70
CA SER A 274 -23.95 6.87 -10.01
C SER A 274 -23.20 7.64 -11.09
N TRP A 275 -22.17 7.02 -11.68
CA TRP A 275 -21.34 7.65 -12.71
C TRP A 275 -22.16 7.99 -13.96
N PRO A 276 -22.09 9.23 -14.47
CA PRO A 276 -22.81 9.62 -15.70
C PRO A 276 -22.33 8.86 -16.94
N VAL A 277 -21.02 8.63 -17.03
CA VAL A 277 -20.37 7.94 -18.14
C VAL A 277 -19.16 7.13 -17.64
N GLY A 278 -18.70 6.23 -18.51
CA GLY A 278 -17.44 5.52 -18.33
C GLY A 278 -17.60 4.05 -17.98
N ILE A 279 -16.45 3.40 -17.80
CA ILE A 279 -16.34 1.96 -17.54
C ILE A 279 -15.82 1.76 -16.12
N GLY A 280 -16.55 0.98 -15.34
CA GLY A 280 -16.15 0.58 -14.01
C GLY A 280 -15.04 -0.47 -14.04
N SER A 281 -13.94 -0.19 -13.37
CA SER A 281 -12.83 -1.12 -13.15
C SER A 281 -12.57 -1.32 -11.66
N ALA A 282 -12.25 -2.55 -11.26
CA ALA A 282 -12.04 -2.87 -9.85
C ALA A 282 -10.69 -2.33 -9.35
N GLN A 283 -10.73 -1.60 -8.25
CA GLN A 283 -9.54 -1.19 -7.48
C GLN A 283 -8.57 -0.27 -8.26
N ASN A 284 -7.52 0.21 -7.60
CA ASN A 284 -6.50 1.02 -8.27
C ASN A 284 -5.80 0.25 -9.40
N ALA A 285 -5.49 -1.04 -9.18
CA ALA A 285 -4.84 -1.89 -10.17
C ALA A 285 -5.69 -2.09 -11.43
N GLY A 286 -6.99 -2.35 -11.30
CA GLY A 286 -7.86 -2.52 -12.45
C GLY A 286 -8.08 -1.21 -13.21
N VAL A 287 -8.21 -0.06 -12.54
CA VAL A 287 -8.26 1.23 -13.23
C VAL A 287 -6.95 1.50 -13.98
N ALA A 288 -5.80 1.24 -13.35
CA ALA A 288 -4.49 1.41 -14.00
C ALA A 288 -4.36 0.53 -15.26
N GLN A 289 -4.78 -0.73 -15.15
CA GLN A 289 -4.80 -1.65 -16.29
C GLN A 289 -5.74 -1.16 -17.40
N SER A 290 -6.97 -0.75 -17.07
CA SER A 290 -7.95 -0.27 -18.04
C SER A 290 -7.49 0.99 -18.76
N VAL A 291 -6.86 1.93 -18.06
CA VAL A 291 -6.31 3.15 -18.69
C VAL A 291 -5.15 2.80 -19.61
N THR A 292 -4.20 1.98 -19.15
CA THR A 292 -3.02 1.62 -19.95
C THR A 292 -3.36 0.81 -21.20
N SER A 293 -4.37 -0.05 -21.17
CA SER A 293 -4.78 -0.86 -22.34
C SER A 293 -5.78 -0.19 -23.28
N THR A 294 -6.40 0.93 -22.87
CA THR A 294 -7.46 1.57 -23.65
C THR A 294 -6.99 2.90 -24.24
N ALA A 295 -6.82 2.95 -25.55
CA ALA A 295 -6.49 4.19 -26.26
C ALA A 295 -7.59 5.25 -26.04
N GLY A 296 -7.18 6.48 -25.73
CA GLY A 296 -8.11 7.58 -25.44
C GLY A 296 -8.66 7.56 -24.01
N ALA A 297 -8.16 6.69 -23.12
CA ALA A 297 -8.67 6.59 -21.77
C ALA A 297 -8.22 7.74 -20.85
N ILE A 298 -9.08 8.06 -19.89
CA ILE A 298 -8.79 8.92 -18.74
C ILE A 298 -9.27 8.21 -17.47
N GLY A 299 -8.47 8.24 -16.42
CA GLY A 299 -8.78 7.63 -15.13
C GLY A 299 -8.20 8.41 -13.96
N TYR A 300 -8.34 7.86 -12.76
CA TYR A 300 -7.74 8.40 -11.55
C TYR A 300 -7.14 7.27 -10.72
N ASN A 301 -5.86 7.42 -10.35
CA ASN A 301 -5.09 6.40 -9.66
C ASN A 301 -4.26 7.03 -8.54
N GLU A 302 -4.04 6.29 -7.47
CA GLU A 302 -2.98 6.64 -6.52
C GLU A 302 -1.61 6.60 -7.23
N LEU A 303 -0.73 7.57 -6.92
CA LEU A 303 0.53 7.82 -7.63
C LEU A 303 1.51 6.64 -7.65
N ALA A 304 1.56 5.80 -6.62
CA ALA A 304 2.42 4.61 -6.64
C ALA A 304 2.05 3.69 -7.82
N TYR A 305 0.76 3.53 -8.12
CA TYR A 305 0.30 2.73 -9.27
C TYR A 305 0.70 3.38 -10.60
N VAL A 306 0.63 4.72 -10.68
CA VAL A 306 1.05 5.48 -11.87
C VAL A 306 2.53 5.27 -12.17
N VAL A 307 3.38 5.37 -11.15
CA VAL A 307 4.83 5.19 -11.30
C VAL A 307 5.17 3.72 -11.60
N GLN A 308 4.57 2.76 -10.90
CA GLN A 308 4.84 1.33 -11.12
C GLN A 308 4.43 0.84 -12.51
N ALA A 309 3.31 1.33 -13.03
CA ALA A 309 2.81 0.98 -14.36
C ALA A 309 3.29 1.94 -15.48
N ASN A 310 4.20 2.88 -15.17
CA ASN A 310 4.73 3.87 -16.11
C ASN A 310 3.62 4.61 -16.89
N MET A 311 2.58 5.05 -16.17
CA MET A 311 1.41 5.70 -16.76
C MET A 311 1.66 7.18 -17.04
N SER A 312 1.00 7.71 -18.07
CA SER A 312 0.92 9.16 -18.26
C SER A 312 -0.08 9.77 -17.26
N GLN A 313 0.24 10.96 -16.75
CA GLN A 313 -0.61 11.71 -15.84
C GLN A 313 -0.71 13.18 -16.27
N ALA A 314 -1.87 13.77 -16.06
CA ALA A 314 -2.14 15.16 -16.39
C ALA A 314 -1.57 16.12 -15.32
N TYR A 315 -1.22 17.32 -15.76
CA TYR A 315 -1.05 18.46 -14.88
C TYR A 315 -2.44 19.01 -14.56
N LEU A 316 -2.75 19.19 -13.28
CA LEU A 316 -3.99 19.82 -12.85
C LEU A 316 -3.74 21.26 -12.42
N LYS A 317 -4.62 22.17 -12.85
CA LYS A 317 -4.67 23.53 -12.32
C LYS A 317 -5.13 23.48 -10.86
N ASN A 318 -4.30 23.95 -9.95
CA ASN A 318 -4.64 24.05 -8.53
C ASN A 318 -5.45 25.30 -8.21
N ALA A 319 -5.86 25.42 -6.94
CA ALA A 319 -6.69 26.52 -6.45
C ALA A 319 -6.05 27.91 -6.68
N ASP A 320 -4.72 27.99 -6.68
CA ASP A 320 -3.96 29.22 -6.94
C ASP A 320 -3.73 29.46 -8.46
N GLY A 321 -4.24 28.58 -9.31
CA GLY A 321 -4.19 28.71 -10.77
C GLY A 321 -2.94 28.14 -11.44
N ASN A 322 -2.06 27.47 -10.69
CA ASN A 322 -0.85 26.84 -11.22
C ASN A 322 -1.10 25.42 -11.69
N PHE A 323 -0.51 25.03 -12.82
CA PHE A 323 -0.57 23.65 -13.31
C PHE A 323 0.53 22.81 -12.65
N VAL A 324 0.11 21.84 -11.85
CA VAL A 324 0.99 20.98 -11.06
C VAL A 324 0.73 19.51 -11.36
N GLN A 325 1.77 18.70 -11.32
CA GLN A 325 1.69 17.25 -11.49
C GLN A 325 1.55 16.57 -10.11
N ALA A 326 0.93 15.39 -10.08
CA ALA A 326 0.80 14.64 -8.83
C ALA A 326 2.20 14.26 -8.32
N SER A 327 2.47 14.61 -7.06
CA SER A 327 3.78 14.40 -6.43
C SER A 327 3.65 14.35 -4.92
N VAL A 328 4.62 13.69 -4.27
CA VAL A 328 4.77 13.68 -2.81
C VAL A 328 4.86 15.09 -2.25
N ALA A 329 5.66 15.96 -2.87
CA ALA A 329 5.81 17.36 -2.44
C ALA A 329 4.48 18.13 -2.54
N GLY A 330 3.70 17.93 -3.61
CA GLY A 330 2.38 18.55 -3.75
C GLY A 330 1.36 18.04 -2.72
N ALA A 331 1.46 16.77 -2.30
CA ALA A 331 0.65 16.22 -1.22
C ALA A 331 1.01 16.83 0.13
N THR A 332 2.31 16.94 0.44
CA THR A 332 2.80 17.61 1.66
C THR A 332 2.38 19.08 1.71
N ALA A 333 2.45 19.79 0.58
CA ALA A 333 1.98 21.18 0.48
C ALA A 333 0.48 21.29 0.82
N ALA A 334 -0.37 20.48 0.18
CA ALA A 334 -1.81 20.48 0.48
C ALA A 334 -2.10 20.14 1.95
N ALA A 335 -1.47 19.10 2.49
CA ALA A 335 -1.65 18.68 3.88
C ALA A 335 -1.23 19.75 4.91
N SER A 336 -0.34 20.67 4.56
CA SER A 336 0.08 21.76 5.45
C SER A 336 -1.03 22.77 5.75
N HIS A 337 -2.07 22.83 4.90
CA HIS A 337 -3.20 23.75 5.07
C HIS A 337 -4.26 23.25 6.07
N ASN A 338 -4.31 21.94 6.34
CA ASN A 338 -5.19 21.38 7.37
C ASN A 338 -4.37 20.95 8.60
N THR A 339 -4.31 21.83 9.61
CA THR A 339 -3.55 21.59 10.85
C THR A 339 -4.37 20.91 11.96
N SER A 340 -5.68 20.74 11.76
CA SER A 340 -6.62 20.18 12.73
C SER A 340 -7.28 18.91 12.20
N VAL A 341 -6.47 18.07 11.54
CA VAL A 341 -6.92 16.80 10.97
C VAL A 341 -7.60 15.94 12.03
N SER A 342 -8.78 15.44 11.71
CA SER A 342 -9.55 14.54 12.56
C SER A 342 -10.47 13.66 11.72
N PRO A 343 -11.10 12.63 12.28
CA PRO A 343 -12.14 11.86 11.60
C PRO A 343 -13.26 12.66 10.94
N THR A 344 -13.53 13.88 11.40
CA THR A 344 -14.58 14.76 10.86
C THR A 344 -14.01 15.93 10.04
N ASN A 345 -12.69 16.14 10.10
CA ASN A 345 -11.97 17.16 9.34
C ASN A 345 -10.74 16.53 8.67
N PHE A 346 -10.95 15.69 7.66
CA PHE A 346 -9.87 14.89 7.03
C PHE A 346 -9.66 15.19 5.55
N SER A 347 -10.59 15.90 4.89
CA SER A 347 -10.42 16.26 3.49
C SER A 347 -9.32 17.32 3.37
N ILE A 348 -8.45 17.12 2.39
CA ILE A 348 -7.37 18.03 1.98
C ILE A 348 -7.36 18.17 0.44
N THR A 349 -8.53 18.01 -0.18
CA THR A 349 -8.69 18.22 -1.62
C THR A 349 -8.91 19.71 -1.91
N ASN A 350 -8.36 20.18 -3.01
CA ASN A 350 -8.40 21.57 -3.47
C ASN A 350 -7.90 22.60 -2.45
N GLU A 351 -6.95 22.22 -1.61
CA GLU A 351 -6.27 23.17 -0.71
C GLU A 351 -5.50 24.23 -1.54
N PRO A 352 -5.39 25.48 -1.03
CA PRO A 352 -4.62 26.54 -1.68
C PRO A 352 -3.13 26.23 -1.67
N GLY A 353 -2.34 27.09 -2.32
CA GLY A 353 -0.88 27.02 -2.31
C GLY A 353 -0.29 26.73 -3.69
N ALA A 354 0.77 27.46 -4.03
CA ALA A 354 1.37 27.45 -5.38
C ALA A 354 1.75 26.05 -5.89
N THR A 355 2.17 25.15 -5.00
CA THR A 355 2.59 23.78 -5.32
C THR A 355 1.62 22.70 -4.84
N SER A 356 0.52 23.07 -4.19
CA SER A 356 -0.46 22.11 -3.67
C SER A 356 -1.10 21.36 -4.83
N TYR A 357 -1.04 20.03 -4.78
CA TYR A 357 -1.74 19.21 -5.77
C TYR A 357 -3.22 19.06 -5.38
N PRO A 358 -4.19 19.14 -6.31
CA PRO A 358 -5.60 19.33 -5.93
C PRO A 358 -6.28 18.09 -5.35
N ILE A 359 -5.79 16.89 -5.63
CA ILE A 359 -6.45 15.64 -5.21
C ILE A 359 -5.49 14.84 -4.33
N THR A 360 -5.48 15.18 -3.04
CA THR A 360 -4.61 14.55 -2.02
C THR A 360 -5.46 13.96 -0.92
N ALA A 361 -4.94 12.93 -0.24
CA ALA A 361 -5.73 12.15 0.70
C ALA A 361 -4.86 11.50 1.79
N PHE A 362 -5.37 11.52 3.02
CA PHE A 362 -4.91 10.60 4.06
C PHE A 362 -5.53 9.21 3.87
N SER A 363 -4.83 8.17 4.33
CA SER A 363 -5.43 6.84 4.55
C SER A 363 -5.45 6.49 6.03
N TRP A 364 -6.40 5.65 6.43
CA TRP A 364 -6.75 5.35 7.81
C TRP A 364 -6.85 3.85 8.03
N VAL A 365 -6.54 3.43 9.25
CA VAL A 365 -6.86 2.10 9.76
C VAL A 365 -7.84 2.17 10.92
N PHE A 366 -8.62 1.12 11.05
CA PHE A 366 -9.61 0.93 12.11
C PHE A 366 -9.15 -0.22 12.99
N LEU A 367 -8.98 0.07 14.27
CA LEU A 367 -8.57 -0.89 15.29
C LEU A 367 -9.68 -1.03 16.31
N TYR A 368 -9.81 -2.21 16.93
CA TYR A 368 -10.63 -2.34 18.13
C TYR A 368 -9.94 -1.64 19.30
N THR A 369 -10.69 -1.04 20.22
CA THR A 369 -10.11 -0.46 21.45
C THR A 369 -9.69 -1.53 22.45
N ALA A 370 -10.20 -2.76 22.32
CA ALA A 370 -9.83 -3.89 23.17
C ALA A 370 -9.61 -5.17 22.36
N TYR A 371 -8.42 -5.75 22.51
CA TYR A 371 -8.08 -7.09 22.01
C TYR A 371 -7.99 -8.05 23.20
N THR A 372 -8.74 -9.17 23.14
CA THR A 372 -8.78 -10.16 24.22
C THR A 372 -7.47 -10.95 24.33
N ASP A 373 -6.89 -11.33 23.19
CA ASP A 373 -5.55 -11.92 23.10
C ASP A 373 -4.48 -10.84 23.36
N PRO A 374 -3.73 -10.91 24.48
CA PRO A 374 -2.75 -9.90 24.80
C PRO A 374 -1.59 -9.84 23.81
N ALA A 375 -1.16 -10.98 23.26
CA ALA A 375 -0.03 -11.05 22.34
C ALA A 375 -0.41 -10.46 20.98
N LYS A 376 -1.60 -10.79 20.49
CA LYS A 376 -2.14 -10.22 19.25
C LYS A 376 -2.41 -8.72 19.38
N GLY A 377 -3.01 -8.27 20.48
CA GLY A 377 -3.26 -6.85 20.72
C GLY A 377 -1.98 -6.02 20.75
N ARG A 378 -0.90 -6.54 21.35
CA ARG A 378 0.43 -5.92 21.26
C ARG A 378 0.95 -5.88 19.82
N ALA A 379 0.83 -6.99 19.09
CA ALA A 379 1.27 -7.06 17.70
C ALA A 379 0.58 -6.01 16.81
N VAL A 380 -0.74 -5.83 16.95
CA VAL A 380 -1.49 -4.79 16.21
C VAL A 380 -0.98 -3.39 16.54
N VAL A 381 -0.89 -3.05 17.83
CA VAL A 381 -0.51 -1.70 18.26
C VAL A 381 0.93 -1.36 17.89
N TYR A 382 1.87 -2.29 18.07
CA TYR A 382 3.28 -2.06 17.71
C TYR A 382 3.51 -2.04 16.20
N LEU A 383 2.75 -2.82 15.41
CA LEU A 383 2.75 -2.73 13.95
C LEU A 383 2.37 -1.32 13.50
N PHE A 384 1.24 -0.80 13.98
CA PHE A 384 0.77 0.52 13.54
C PHE A 384 1.57 1.66 14.15
N LYS A 385 2.10 1.52 15.36
CA LYS A 385 3.09 2.47 15.92
C LYS A 385 4.30 2.56 14.99
N TRP A 386 4.87 1.41 14.60
CA TRP A 386 5.99 1.39 13.67
C TRP A 386 5.62 1.98 12.32
N LEU A 387 4.45 1.61 11.76
CA LEU A 387 3.99 2.10 10.46
C LEU A 387 3.88 3.64 10.42
N VAL A 388 3.39 4.26 11.50
CA VAL A 388 3.24 5.72 11.59
C VAL A 388 4.50 6.44 12.06
N THR A 389 5.54 5.71 12.50
CA THR A 389 6.86 6.28 12.84
C THR A 389 7.93 5.80 11.86
N ASP A 390 8.67 4.74 12.21
CA ASP A 390 9.87 4.31 11.50
C ASP A 390 9.53 3.80 10.09
N GLY A 391 8.37 3.15 9.94
CA GLY A 391 7.88 2.62 8.67
C GLY A 391 7.50 3.70 7.66
N GLN A 392 7.34 4.96 8.06
CA GLN A 392 7.02 6.05 7.10
C GLN A 392 8.07 6.18 6.00
N SER A 393 9.35 5.86 6.27
CA SER A 393 10.41 5.91 5.26
C SER A 393 10.20 4.92 4.11
N ASP A 394 9.51 3.81 4.35
CA ASP A 394 9.18 2.85 3.31
C ASP A 394 8.21 3.44 2.28
N GLY A 395 7.29 4.29 2.75
CA GLY A 395 6.33 5.00 1.91
C GLY A 395 6.97 5.99 0.96
N THR A 396 8.02 6.70 1.38
CA THR A 396 8.69 7.73 0.55
C THR A 396 9.25 7.14 -0.75
N SER A 397 9.85 5.96 -0.68
CA SER A 397 10.35 5.25 -1.86
C SER A 397 9.25 4.81 -2.83
N LEU A 398 8.00 4.76 -2.35
CA LEU A 398 6.81 4.30 -3.06
C LEU A 398 5.85 5.45 -3.39
N GLN A 399 6.31 6.71 -3.36
CA GLN A 399 5.50 7.90 -3.68
C GLN A 399 4.41 8.26 -2.65
N TYR A 400 4.57 7.83 -1.40
CA TYR A 400 3.76 8.33 -0.28
C TYR A 400 4.52 9.39 0.52
N ALA A 401 3.80 10.43 0.93
CA ALA A 401 4.32 11.44 1.82
C ALA A 401 4.30 10.95 3.26
N ALA A 402 5.32 11.33 4.03
CA ALA A 402 5.31 11.15 5.46
C ALA A 402 4.16 11.96 6.08
N LEU A 403 3.56 11.43 7.15
CA LEU A 403 2.56 12.14 7.92
C LEU A 403 3.13 13.46 8.47
N PRO A 404 2.40 14.59 8.34
CA PRO A 404 2.73 15.79 9.09
C PRO A 404 2.77 15.50 10.59
N THR A 405 3.65 16.18 11.34
CA THR A 405 3.86 15.92 12.78
C THR A 405 2.57 15.93 13.60
N ALA A 406 1.65 16.86 13.32
CA ALA A 406 0.36 16.91 14.01
C ALA A 406 -0.49 15.64 13.76
N VAL A 407 -0.46 15.11 12.54
CA VAL A 407 -1.20 13.89 12.15
C VAL A 407 -0.54 12.64 12.70
N GLN A 408 0.80 12.59 12.73
CA GLN A 408 1.54 11.53 13.41
C GLN A 408 1.22 11.50 14.92
N ASN A 409 1.16 12.67 15.57
CA ASN A 409 0.77 12.77 16.98
C ASN A 409 -0.67 12.32 17.22
N LEU A 410 -1.60 12.65 16.30
CA LEU A 410 -2.96 12.12 16.33
C LEU A 410 -2.95 10.59 16.26
N ALA A 411 -2.19 10.01 15.32
CA ALA A 411 -2.07 8.56 15.18
C ALA A 411 -1.54 7.90 16.46
N LEU A 412 -0.46 8.43 17.04
CA LEU A 412 0.13 7.92 18.27
C LEU A 412 -0.83 8.05 19.46
N THR A 413 -1.58 9.16 19.55
CA THR A 413 -2.59 9.37 20.59
C THR A 413 -3.73 8.36 20.46
N SER A 414 -4.22 8.14 19.24
CA SER A 414 -5.22 7.11 18.95
C SER A 414 -4.73 5.71 19.35
N LEU A 415 -3.46 5.36 19.08
CA LEU A 415 -2.92 4.05 19.44
C LEU A 415 -2.83 3.82 20.96
N LYS A 416 -2.68 4.88 21.78
CA LYS A 416 -2.65 4.76 23.25
C LYS A 416 -3.99 4.32 23.85
N THR A 417 -5.10 4.47 23.11
CA THR A 417 -6.42 4.06 23.59
C THR A 417 -6.67 2.55 23.45
N VAL A 418 -5.81 1.85 22.70
CA VAL A 418 -5.95 0.42 22.44
C VAL A 418 -5.37 -0.40 23.60
N GLN A 419 -6.16 -1.37 24.05
CA GLN A 419 -5.82 -2.29 25.12
C GLN A 419 -5.63 -3.72 24.60
N ALA A 420 -4.73 -4.46 25.23
CA ALA A 420 -4.50 -5.88 24.97
C ALA A 420 -4.59 -6.64 26.30
N GLY A 421 -5.52 -7.61 26.40
CA GLY A 421 -5.79 -8.32 27.66
C GLY A 421 -6.24 -7.41 28.81
N GLY A 422 -6.98 -6.34 28.49
CA GLY A 422 -7.46 -5.35 29.49
C GLY A 422 -6.39 -4.40 30.03
N LYS A 423 -5.22 -4.31 29.39
CA LYS A 423 -4.14 -3.38 29.75
C LYS A 423 -3.78 -2.48 28.57
N ALA A 424 -3.48 -1.23 28.85
CA ALA A 424 -2.94 -0.31 27.84
C ALA A 424 -1.63 -0.86 27.26
N VAL A 425 -1.48 -0.79 25.94
CA VAL A 425 -0.27 -1.27 25.26
C VAL A 425 0.83 -0.20 25.23
N LEU A 426 0.44 1.05 24.98
CA LEU A 426 1.32 2.21 24.96
C LEU A 426 1.01 3.13 26.15
N THR A 427 2.02 3.85 26.62
CA THR A 427 1.90 4.86 27.68
C THR A 427 2.08 6.25 27.11
#